data_AF-A0A970KBG7-F1
#
_entry.id   AF-A0A970KBG7-F1
#
_cell.length_a   1.000
_cell.length_b   1.000
_cell.length_c   1.000
_cell.angle_alpha   90.00
_cell.angle_beta   90.00
_cell.angle_gamma   90.00
#
_symmetry.space_group_name_H-M   'P 1'
#
loop_
_entity.id
_entity.type
_entity.pdbx_description
1 polymer ?
#
loop_
_entity_poly.entity_id
_entity_poly.type
_entity_poly.pdbx_seq_one_letter_code
_entity_poly.pdbx_strand_id
1 'polypeptide(L)'
;MQVKCQKPRKALNKAYLKLKPNRKDVERFKDNLIQLLERCNEAESEEFHKNLVTDFLKKTWYDSEHYINTKGRNDLVIHNGNNSGSPVGVIIEAKKPGKRAEMLSPEKINVKAFHELLLYYLRERITLKNLNIRHLAATNIFEWFIFDGGLFEKLFAQNKALVKQFTDFEQGRLSGKTTDFFYKEIAEPFVQSLEQEIELTYFDFRDFEKIVRNQDRKDDVKLIALFKLLSPEHLLKLPFANDSNTLDKRFFSELLHIIGLEETKEGSKKLIGRAREGHRNSASIIEDVIIQLESLDKMQRLNKPGEYGETHVERLFNVALELSITWINRLLFLKLLEAQLVAYHKGDKEYSFLNHDKIKSYDDLNTLFFQVLA
;
A
#
# COMPACT_ATOMS: atom_id res chain seq x y z
N MET A 1 -15.85 -21.22 -18.66
CA MET A 1 -15.37 -20.01 -17.97
C MET A 1 -16.42 -19.49 -16.98
N GLN A 2 -16.05 -19.33 -15.71
CA GLN A 2 -16.87 -18.67 -14.69
C GLN A 2 -16.23 -17.33 -14.31
N VAL A 3 -17.03 -16.27 -14.19
CA VAL A 3 -16.56 -14.93 -13.79
C VAL A 3 -17.02 -14.63 -12.37
N LYS A 4 -16.09 -14.21 -11.52
CA LYS A 4 -16.38 -13.83 -10.14
C LYS A 4 -16.06 -12.37 -9.92
N CYS A 5 -17.10 -11.54 -9.93
CA CYS A 5 -17.00 -10.13 -9.66
C CYS A 5 -17.01 -9.85 -8.15
N GLN A 6 -15.94 -9.23 -7.66
CA GLN A 6 -15.84 -8.70 -6.31
C GLN A 6 -16.15 -7.20 -6.27
N LYS A 7 -16.67 -6.72 -5.14
CA LYS A 7 -16.87 -5.29 -4.88
C LYS A 7 -15.56 -4.65 -4.38
N PRO A 8 -15.35 -3.33 -4.60
CA PRO A 8 -14.12 -2.61 -4.22
C PRO A 8 -13.61 -2.91 -2.80
N ARG A 9 -14.52 -2.95 -1.82
CA ARG A 9 -14.16 -3.19 -0.42
C ARG A 9 -13.51 -4.56 -0.17
N LYS A 10 -13.88 -5.60 -0.94
CA LYS A 10 -13.31 -6.95 -0.80
C LYS A 10 -11.93 -7.07 -1.44
N ALA A 11 -11.69 -6.33 -2.53
CA ALA A 11 -10.42 -6.35 -3.26
C ALA A 11 -9.27 -5.67 -2.50
N LEU A 12 -9.59 -4.72 -1.61
CA LEU A 12 -8.59 -3.98 -0.85
C LEU A 12 -7.94 -4.81 0.26
N ASN A 13 -6.64 -4.60 0.45
CA ASN A 13 -5.94 -5.07 1.65
C ASN A 13 -6.65 -4.57 2.93
N LYS A 14 -6.87 -5.45 3.90
CA LYS A 14 -7.63 -5.14 5.13
C LYS A 14 -7.00 -4.03 5.98
N ALA A 15 -5.67 -3.98 6.07
CA ALA A 15 -4.96 -2.95 6.82
C ALA A 15 -5.04 -1.61 6.08
N TYR A 16 -4.83 -1.62 4.76
CA TYR A 16 -4.99 -0.43 3.94
C TYR A 16 -6.42 0.12 3.99
N LEU A 17 -7.44 -0.74 3.93
CA LEU A 17 -8.85 -0.35 4.03
C LEU A 17 -9.17 0.40 5.34
N LYS A 18 -8.52 0.03 6.46
CA LYS A 18 -8.72 0.66 7.77
C LYS A 18 -8.03 2.02 7.93
N LEU A 19 -7.00 2.33 7.13
CA LEU A 19 -6.33 3.63 7.18
C LEU A 19 -7.29 4.77 6.85
N LYS A 20 -7.37 5.81 7.67
CA LYS A 20 -8.24 6.94 7.34
C LYS A 20 -7.56 7.81 6.28
N PRO A 21 -8.14 8.02 5.08
CA PRO A 21 -7.54 8.91 4.10
C PRO A 21 -7.63 10.37 4.57
N ASN A 22 -6.72 11.21 4.06
CA ASN A 22 -6.77 12.64 4.32
C ASN A 22 -8.06 13.22 3.70
N ARG A 23 -8.71 14.11 4.45
CA ARG A 23 -9.96 14.70 4.00
C ARG A 23 -9.81 15.48 2.70
N LYS A 24 -8.71 16.23 2.54
CA LYS A 24 -8.47 17.03 1.32
C LYS A 24 -8.37 16.16 0.08
N ASP A 25 -7.79 14.96 0.21
CA ASP A 25 -7.67 14.02 -0.91
C ASP A 25 -9.02 13.40 -1.30
N VAL A 26 -9.88 13.14 -0.30
CA VAL A 26 -11.24 12.64 -0.55
C VAL A 26 -12.09 13.70 -1.27
N GLU A 27 -12.01 14.97 -0.86
CA GLU A 27 -12.72 16.05 -1.57
C GLU A 27 -12.18 16.21 -3.00
N ARG A 28 -10.86 16.21 -3.19
CA ARG A 28 -10.24 16.27 -4.53
C ARG A 28 -10.74 15.12 -5.42
N PHE A 29 -10.82 13.91 -4.88
CA PHE A 29 -11.41 12.77 -5.60
C PHE A 29 -12.87 13.01 -5.98
N LYS A 30 -13.70 13.54 -5.07
CA LYS A 30 -15.10 13.86 -5.37
C LYS A 30 -15.19 14.88 -6.49
N ASP A 31 -14.46 15.98 -6.40
CA ASP A 31 -14.46 17.05 -7.40
C ASP A 31 -14.02 16.55 -8.78
N ASN A 32 -12.94 15.75 -8.83
CA ASN A 32 -12.46 15.18 -10.08
C ASN A 32 -13.41 14.14 -10.66
N LEU A 33 -14.08 13.34 -9.81
CA LEU A 33 -15.07 12.37 -10.26
C LEU A 33 -16.33 13.06 -10.81
N ILE A 34 -16.78 14.14 -10.17
CA ILE A 34 -17.88 14.98 -10.70
C ILE A 34 -17.52 15.51 -12.09
N GLN A 35 -16.33 16.08 -12.23
CA GLN A 35 -15.86 16.61 -13.52
C GLN A 35 -15.74 15.53 -14.60
N LEU A 36 -15.27 14.33 -14.24
CA LEU A 36 -15.22 13.19 -15.16
C LEU A 36 -16.61 12.84 -15.69
N LEU A 37 -17.59 12.71 -14.79
CA LEU A 37 -18.95 12.33 -15.14
C LEU A 37 -19.66 13.42 -15.96
N GLU A 38 -19.45 14.70 -15.64
CA GLU A 38 -20.06 15.83 -16.37
C GLU A 38 -19.48 16.05 -17.77
N ARG A 39 -18.19 15.74 -17.96
CA ARG A 39 -17.52 15.90 -19.26
C ARG A 39 -17.73 14.72 -20.20
N CYS A 40 -18.23 13.59 -19.70
CA CYS A 40 -18.45 12.42 -20.53
C CYS A 40 -19.56 12.67 -21.55
N ASN A 41 -19.26 12.47 -22.84
CA ASN A 41 -20.21 12.67 -23.93
C ASN A 41 -20.13 11.50 -24.91
N GLU A 42 -21.17 10.66 -24.97
CA GLU A 42 -21.16 9.43 -25.77
C GLU A 42 -20.95 9.65 -27.28
N ALA A 43 -21.23 10.87 -27.78
CA ALA A 43 -21.02 11.23 -29.17
C ALA A 43 -19.53 11.41 -29.53
N GLU A 44 -18.67 11.62 -28.53
CA GLU A 44 -17.25 11.88 -28.72
C GLU A 44 -16.45 10.63 -29.08
N SER A 45 -15.23 10.87 -29.56
CA SER A 45 -14.30 9.82 -29.96
C SER A 45 -13.82 8.96 -28.77
N GLU A 46 -13.29 7.77 -29.05
CA GLU A 46 -12.67 6.93 -28.02
C GLU A 46 -11.45 7.63 -27.38
N GLU A 47 -10.69 8.38 -28.18
CA GLU A 47 -9.53 9.16 -27.73
C GLU A 47 -9.92 10.28 -26.75
N PHE A 48 -11.04 10.95 -26.99
CA PHE A 48 -11.58 11.94 -26.05
C PHE A 48 -11.84 11.31 -24.67
N HIS A 49 -12.46 10.14 -24.64
CA HIS A 49 -12.76 9.43 -23.39
C HIS A 49 -11.49 8.91 -22.70
N LYS A 50 -10.47 8.47 -23.46
CA LYS A 50 -9.12 8.11 -22.93
C LYS A 50 -8.47 9.28 -22.20
N ASN A 51 -8.55 10.48 -22.78
CA ASN A 51 -8.02 11.69 -22.18
C ASN A 51 -8.76 12.05 -20.88
N LEU A 52 -10.07 11.86 -20.81
CA LEU A 52 -10.84 12.08 -19.57
C LEU A 52 -10.42 11.13 -18.44
N VAL A 53 -10.25 9.83 -18.73
CA VAL A 53 -9.75 8.85 -17.74
C VAL A 53 -8.34 9.22 -17.27
N THR A 54 -7.47 9.60 -18.21
CA THR A 54 -6.09 10.02 -17.91
C THR A 54 -6.06 11.23 -17.00
N ASP A 55 -6.82 12.27 -17.32
CA ASP A 55 -6.94 13.49 -16.53
C ASP A 55 -7.44 13.21 -15.12
N PHE A 56 -8.48 12.37 -15.01
CA PHE A 56 -9.05 11.99 -13.73
C PHE A 56 -8.03 11.30 -12.82
N LEU A 57 -7.29 10.31 -13.35
CA LEU A 57 -6.26 9.60 -12.60
C LEU A 57 -5.14 10.55 -12.18
N LYS A 58 -4.59 11.34 -13.11
CA LYS A 58 -3.51 12.30 -12.84
C LYS A 58 -3.90 13.29 -11.74
N LYS A 59 -4.99 14.04 -11.95
CA LYS A 59 -5.44 15.10 -11.04
C LYS A 59 -5.84 14.58 -9.66
N THR A 60 -6.19 13.30 -9.55
CA THR A 60 -6.60 12.73 -8.27
C THR A 60 -5.43 12.17 -7.48
N TRP A 61 -4.53 11.40 -8.12
CA TRP A 61 -3.47 10.68 -7.40
C TRP A 61 -2.07 10.77 -8.02
N TYR A 62 -1.94 10.80 -9.35
CA TYR A 62 -0.71 10.33 -9.98
C TYR A 62 0.24 11.43 -10.49
N ASP A 63 -0.22 12.67 -10.68
CA ASP A 63 0.50 13.71 -11.45
C ASP A 63 1.91 14.06 -10.93
N SER A 64 2.16 13.93 -9.63
CA SER A 64 3.47 14.29 -9.02
C SER A 64 4.47 13.13 -8.95
N GLU A 65 4.01 11.88 -8.85
CA GLU A 65 4.85 10.73 -8.50
C GLU A 65 4.94 9.67 -9.59
N HIS A 66 3.97 9.62 -10.52
CA HIS A 66 3.84 8.53 -11.49
C HIS A 66 3.53 9.04 -12.89
N TYR A 67 4.22 8.45 -13.86
CA TYR A 67 3.95 8.75 -15.26
C TYR A 67 2.74 7.96 -15.76
N ILE A 68 1.77 8.70 -16.31
CA ILE A 68 0.60 8.15 -16.98
C ILE A 68 0.57 8.67 -18.41
N ASN A 69 0.59 7.76 -19.37
CA ASN A 69 0.41 8.07 -20.79
C ASN A 69 0.05 6.83 -21.61
N THR A 70 -0.25 7.04 -22.90
CA THR A 70 -0.20 5.98 -23.92
C THR A 70 1.20 5.39 -24.00
N LYS A 71 1.33 4.09 -24.32
CA LYS A 71 2.63 3.47 -24.62
C LYS A 71 2.51 2.56 -25.84
N GLY A 72 3.07 3.02 -26.96
CA GLY A 72 2.95 2.30 -28.23
C GLY A 72 1.49 2.22 -28.68
N ARG A 73 0.93 0.99 -28.73
CA ARG A 73 -0.49 0.76 -29.04
C ARG A 73 -1.37 0.59 -27.79
N ASN A 74 -0.80 0.60 -26.59
CA ASN A 74 -1.59 0.51 -25.37
C ASN A 74 -2.29 1.85 -25.14
N ASP A 75 -3.60 1.78 -24.87
CA ASP A 75 -4.45 2.94 -24.62
C ASP A 75 -3.94 3.80 -23.47
N LEU A 76 -3.69 3.18 -22.32
CA LEU A 76 -3.21 3.89 -21.15
C LEU A 76 -2.37 2.97 -20.26
N VAL A 77 -1.26 3.48 -19.77
CA VAL A 77 -0.44 2.79 -18.78
C VAL A 77 -0.10 3.69 -17.61
N ILE A 78 -0.02 3.11 -16.42
CA ILE A 78 0.55 3.74 -15.22
C ILE A 78 1.91 3.10 -14.99
N HIS A 79 2.95 3.93 -14.95
CA HIS A 79 4.30 3.48 -14.69
C HIS A 79 4.61 3.44 -13.18
N ASN A 80 5.51 2.54 -12.78
CA ASN A 80 5.94 2.41 -11.38
C ASN A 80 6.77 3.60 -10.88
N GLY A 81 7.24 4.48 -11.78
CA GLY A 81 7.92 5.73 -11.45
C GLY A 81 7.40 6.91 -12.25
N ASN A 82 8.08 8.06 -12.11
CA ASN A 82 7.66 9.35 -12.64
C ASN A 82 8.02 9.62 -14.11
N ASN A 83 8.55 8.63 -14.84
CA ASN A 83 8.93 8.79 -16.24
C ASN A 83 8.61 7.56 -17.09
N SER A 84 8.58 7.75 -18.41
CA SER A 84 8.25 6.72 -19.41
C SER A 84 9.25 5.56 -19.48
N GLY A 85 10.47 5.72 -18.96
CA GLY A 85 11.48 4.66 -18.89
C GLY A 85 11.27 3.68 -17.73
N SER A 86 10.49 4.06 -16.72
CA SER A 86 10.19 3.16 -15.61
C SER A 86 9.24 2.02 -16.04
N PRO A 87 9.28 0.83 -15.41
CA PRO A 87 8.44 -0.30 -15.82
C PRO A 87 6.94 0.01 -15.70
N VAL A 88 6.14 -0.50 -16.64
CA VAL A 88 4.68 -0.41 -16.57
C VAL A 88 4.17 -1.22 -15.37
N GLY A 89 3.35 -0.58 -14.53
CA GLY A 89 2.72 -1.19 -13.36
C GLY A 89 1.24 -1.50 -13.57
N VAL A 90 0.52 -0.70 -14.36
CA VAL A 90 -0.89 -0.93 -14.69
C VAL A 90 -1.10 -0.74 -16.17
N ILE A 91 -1.87 -1.64 -16.78
CA ILE A 91 -2.37 -1.52 -18.16
C ILE A 91 -3.86 -1.22 -18.10
N ILE A 92 -4.31 -0.16 -18.75
CA ILE A 92 -5.71 0.25 -18.80
C ILE A 92 -6.17 0.30 -20.25
N GLU A 93 -7.22 -0.45 -20.55
CA GLU A 93 -7.93 -0.42 -21.83
C GLU A 93 -9.20 0.41 -21.67
N ALA A 94 -9.38 1.45 -22.50
CA ALA A 94 -10.49 2.37 -22.36
C ALA A 94 -11.35 2.38 -23.63
N LYS A 95 -12.61 2.01 -23.48
CA LYS A 95 -13.61 2.05 -24.56
C LYS A 95 -14.51 3.26 -24.40
N LYS A 96 -15.08 3.73 -25.52
CA LYS A 96 -16.16 4.72 -25.45
C LYS A 96 -17.42 4.07 -24.85
N PRO A 97 -18.22 4.79 -24.05
CA PRO A 97 -19.42 4.26 -23.40
C PRO A 97 -20.40 3.53 -24.35
N GLY A 98 -20.59 4.07 -25.57
CA GLY A 98 -21.49 3.48 -26.57
C GLY A 98 -21.02 2.17 -27.21
N LYS A 99 -19.76 1.74 -27.03
CA LYS A 99 -19.19 0.51 -27.63
C LYS A 99 -19.43 -0.74 -26.78
N ARG A 100 -20.69 -0.99 -26.39
CA ARG A 100 -21.04 -2.10 -25.47
C ARG A 100 -20.63 -3.48 -25.97
N ALA A 101 -20.63 -3.73 -27.28
CA ALA A 101 -20.26 -5.03 -27.84
C ALA A 101 -18.77 -5.37 -27.69
N GLU A 102 -17.89 -4.36 -27.58
CA GLU A 102 -16.44 -4.54 -27.41
C GLU A 102 -16.03 -4.52 -25.92
N MET A 103 -16.95 -4.13 -25.02
CA MET A 103 -16.70 -3.90 -23.60
C MET A 103 -17.11 -5.10 -22.74
N LEU A 104 -16.43 -5.28 -21.60
CA LEU A 104 -16.75 -6.34 -20.64
C LEU A 104 -18.10 -6.08 -19.97
N SER A 105 -18.78 -7.16 -19.57
CA SER A 105 -19.88 -7.13 -18.60
C SER A 105 -19.59 -8.11 -17.45
N PRO A 106 -20.29 -8.01 -16.30
CA PRO A 106 -20.13 -8.96 -15.19
C PRO A 106 -20.35 -10.43 -15.60
N GLU A 107 -21.12 -10.68 -16.65
CA GLU A 107 -21.45 -12.01 -17.18
C GLU A 107 -20.55 -12.42 -18.36
N LYS A 108 -19.99 -11.44 -19.10
CA LYS A 108 -19.24 -11.69 -20.35
C LYS A 108 -17.95 -10.89 -20.40
N ILE A 109 -16.83 -11.59 -20.23
CA ILE A 109 -15.49 -11.00 -20.35
C ILE A 109 -14.76 -11.39 -21.65
N ASN A 110 -15.20 -12.44 -22.37
CA ASN A 110 -14.58 -12.85 -23.64
C ASN A 110 -15.04 -11.89 -24.76
N VAL A 111 -14.43 -10.71 -24.79
CA VAL A 111 -14.71 -9.60 -25.69
C VAL A 111 -13.41 -8.90 -26.07
N LYS A 112 -13.47 -8.04 -27.08
CA LYS A 112 -12.31 -7.36 -27.64
C LYS A 112 -11.46 -6.60 -26.62
N ALA A 113 -12.06 -5.84 -25.71
CA ALA A 113 -11.29 -5.11 -24.68
C ALA A 113 -10.47 -6.04 -23.78
N PHE A 114 -10.96 -7.26 -23.49
CA PHE A 114 -10.19 -8.25 -22.75
C PHE A 114 -9.06 -8.86 -23.61
N HIS A 115 -9.30 -9.07 -24.91
CA HIS A 115 -8.27 -9.54 -25.84
C HIS A 115 -7.15 -8.50 -26.02
N GLU A 116 -7.49 -7.22 -26.03
CA GLU A 116 -6.54 -6.09 -26.04
C GLU A 116 -5.68 -6.10 -24.77
N LEU A 117 -6.30 -6.20 -23.59
CA LEU A 117 -5.57 -6.36 -22.33
C LEU A 117 -4.63 -7.57 -22.34
N LEU A 118 -5.10 -8.72 -22.83
CA LEU A 118 -4.28 -9.93 -22.93
C LEU A 118 -3.08 -9.73 -23.86
N LEU A 119 -3.28 -9.13 -25.03
CA LEU A 119 -2.20 -8.84 -25.97
C LEU A 119 -1.16 -7.89 -25.36
N TYR A 120 -1.60 -6.82 -24.72
CA TYR A 120 -0.72 -5.83 -24.11
C TYR A 120 0.05 -6.39 -22.93
N TYR A 121 -0.61 -7.23 -22.12
CA TYR A 121 0.03 -7.96 -21.04
C TYR A 121 1.12 -8.88 -21.56
N LEU A 122 0.84 -9.72 -22.57
CA LEU A 122 1.83 -10.64 -23.13
C LEU A 122 3.02 -9.89 -23.76
N ARG A 123 2.79 -8.76 -24.42
CA ARG A 123 3.89 -7.91 -24.93
C ARG A 123 4.77 -7.37 -23.82
N GLU A 124 4.20 -6.80 -22.77
CA GLU A 124 4.97 -6.31 -21.63
C GLU A 124 5.72 -7.47 -20.94
N ARG A 125 5.01 -8.56 -20.64
CA ARG A 125 5.52 -9.65 -19.82
C ARG A 125 6.51 -10.57 -20.56
N ILE A 126 6.23 -10.92 -21.81
CA ILE A 126 7.01 -11.89 -22.59
C ILE A 126 8.05 -11.18 -23.46
N THR A 127 7.63 -10.19 -24.26
CA THR A 127 8.53 -9.49 -25.20
C THR A 127 9.47 -8.53 -24.45
N LEU A 128 8.91 -7.68 -23.59
CA LEU A 128 9.69 -6.67 -22.84
C LEU A 128 10.23 -7.18 -21.50
N LYS A 129 9.92 -8.43 -21.12
CA LYS A 129 10.36 -9.08 -19.87
C LYS A 129 10.00 -8.27 -18.61
N ASN A 130 8.91 -7.53 -18.64
CA ASN A 130 8.43 -6.73 -17.52
C ASN A 130 7.78 -7.64 -16.46
N LEU A 131 8.38 -7.70 -15.26
CA LEU A 131 7.88 -8.46 -14.11
C LEU A 131 7.04 -7.61 -13.13
N ASN A 132 6.85 -6.33 -13.43
CA ASN A 132 6.28 -5.35 -12.48
C ASN A 132 4.82 -4.98 -12.76
N ILE A 133 4.14 -5.70 -13.66
CA ILE A 133 2.71 -5.49 -13.90
C ILE A 133 1.94 -5.94 -12.65
N ARG A 134 1.24 -5.01 -12.02
CA ARG A 134 0.51 -5.21 -10.75
C ARG A 134 -0.96 -5.46 -10.97
N HIS A 135 -1.58 -4.69 -11.87
CA HIS A 135 -2.99 -4.78 -12.21
C HIS A 135 -3.23 -4.49 -13.69
N LEU A 136 -4.38 -4.92 -14.18
CA LEU A 136 -4.91 -4.54 -15.48
C LEU A 136 -6.34 -4.06 -15.30
N ALA A 137 -6.80 -3.10 -16.10
CA ALA A 137 -8.16 -2.61 -16.03
C ALA A 137 -8.78 -2.40 -17.40
N ALA A 138 -10.06 -2.72 -17.55
CA ALA A 138 -10.88 -2.25 -18.67
C ALA A 138 -11.93 -1.28 -18.15
N THR A 139 -12.14 -0.18 -18.86
CA THR A 139 -13.17 0.80 -18.50
C THR A 139 -13.88 1.41 -19.70
N ASN A 140 -15.14 1.78 -19.52
CA ASN A 140 -15.89 2.63 -20.44
C ASN A 140 -16.20 4.01 -19.82
N ILE A 141 -15.30 4.49 -18.95
CA ILE A 141 -15.48 5.57 -17.97
C ILE A 141 -16.33 5.16 -16.79
N PHE A 142 -17.56 4.72 -17.02
CA PHE A 142 -18.52 4.43 -15.94
C PHE A 142 -18.18 3.12 -15.23
N GLU A 143 -18.05 2.06 -16.00
CA GLU A 143 -17.80 0.71 -15.51
C GLU A 143 -16.31 0.43 -15.52
N TRP A 144 -15.83 -0.20 -14.45
CA TRP A 144 -14.44 -0.58 -14.28
C TRP A 144 -14.34 -2.06 -13.92
N PHE A 145 -13.46 -2.75 -14.64
CA PHE A 145 -13.13 -4.15 -14.44
C PHE A 145 -11.64 -4.25 -14.17
N ILE A 146 -11.25 -4.52 -12.92
CA ILE A 146 -9.85 -4.54 -12.50
C ILE A 146 -9.42 -5.97 -12.17
N PHE A 147 -8.31 -6.40 -12.76
CA PHE A 147 -7.72 -7.72 -12.61
C PHE A 147 -6.38 -7.62 -11.88
N ASP A 148 -6.13 -8.55 -10.96
CA ASP A 148 -4.81 -8.72 -10.36
C ASP A 148 -3.82 -9.27 -11.41
N GLY A 149 -2.62 -8.67 -11.50
CA GLY A 149 -1.59 -9.12 -12.45
C GLY A 149 -1.14 -10.56 -12.23
N GLY A 150 -1.23 -11.08 -10.99
CA GLY A 150 -0.94 -12.48 -10.67
C GLY A 150 -1.95 -13.46 -11.29
N LEU A 151 -3.19 -13.03 -11.52
CA LEU A 151 -4.17 -13.83 -12.27
C LEU A 151 -3.70 -14.01 -13.72
N PHE A 152 -3.25 -12.91 -14.35
CA PHE A 152 -2.76 -12.94 -15.72
C PHE A 152 -1.46 -13.76 -15.85
N GLU A 153 -0.57 -13.68 -14.86
CA GLU A 153 0.65 -14.50 -14.82
C GLU A 153 0.29 -15.99 -14.80
N LYS A 154 -0.61 -16.39 -13.90
CA LYS A 154 -1.02 -17.79 -13.71
C LYS A 154 -1.76 -18.35 -14.93
N LEU A 155 -2.72 -17.61 -15.48
CA LEU A 155 -3.58 -18.12 -16.54
C LEU A 155 -2.95 -18.01 -17.94
N PHE A 156 -2.18 -16.95 -18.19
CA PHE A 156 -1.70 -16.63 -19.54
C PHE A 156 -0.19 -16.77 -19.68
N ALA A 157 0.62 -16.07 -18.86
CA ALA A 157 2.08 -16.09 -19.03
C ALA A 157 2.72 -17.46 -18.71
N GLN A 158 2.12 -18.23 -17.79
CA GLN A 158 2.58 -19.59 -17.46
C GLN A 158 2.05 -20.66 -18.44
N ASN A 159 1.09 -20.31 -19.29
CA ASN A 159 0.56 -21.23 -20.29
C ASN A 159 1.52 -21.33 -21.50
N LYS A 160 2.31 -22.40 -21.55
CA LYS A 160 3.32 -22.61 -22.60
C LYS A 160 2.74 -22.63 -24.02
N ALA A 161 1.53 -23.16 -24.19
CA ALA A 161 0.89 -23.24 -25.51
C ALA A 161 0.48 -21.85 -26.02
N LEU A 162 -0.16 -21.04 -25.16
CA LEU A 162 -0.51 -19.66 -25.49
C LEU A 162 0.74 -18.81 -25.75
N VAL A 163 1.75 -18.89 -24.88
CA VAL A 163 3.00 -18.12 -25.04
C VAL A 163 3.71 -18.49 -26.35
N LYS A 164 3.69 -19.78 -26.73
CA LYS A 164 4.23 -20.21 -28.03
C LYS A 164 3.45 -19.58 -29.19
N GLN A 165 2.12 -19.67 -29.19
CA GLN A 165 1.28 -19.05 -30.23
C GLN A 165 1.48 -17.53 -30.31
N PHE A 166 1.55 -16.84 -29.18
CA PHE A 166 1.86 -15.41 -29.11
C PHE A 166 3.25 -15.10 -29.68
N THR A 167 4.26 -15.90 -29.37
CA THR A 167 5.61 -15.72 -29.89
C THR A 167 5.66 -15.94 -31.41
N ASP A 168 4.97 -16.96 -31.91
CA ASP A 168 4.84 -17.23 -33.35
C ASP A 168 4.10 -16.08 -34.06
N PHE A 169 3.08 -15.51 -33.43
CA PHE A 169 2.37 -14.33 -33.91
C PHE A 169 3.28 -13.09 -34.00
N GLU A 170 3.97 -12.73 -32.91
CA GLU A 170 4.85 -11.54 -32.88
C GLU A 170 6.05 -11.67 -33.83
N GLN A 171 6.52 -12.89 -34.10
CA GLN A 171 7.57 -13.17 -35.09
C GLN A 171 7.03 -13.31 -36.53
N GLY A 172 5.72 -13.16 -36.73
CA GLY A 172 5.09 -13.24 -38.05
C GLY A 172 5.18 -14.62 -38.70
N ARG A 173 5.29 -15.70 -37.90
CA ARG A 173 5.33 -17.10 -38.34
C ARG A 173 3.95 -17.69 -38.63
N LEU A 174 2.90 -17.06 -38.13
CA LEU A 174 1.50 -17.46 -38.38
C LEU A 174 0.97 -16.85 -39.68
N SER A 175 -0.16 -17.37 -40.15
CA SER A 175 -0.84 -16.91 -41.38
C SER A 175 -1.32 -15.46 -41.30
N GLY A 176 -1.65 -14.95 -40.11
CA GLY A 176 -2.03 -13.57 -39.88
C GLY A 176 -1.04 -12.80 -39.00
N LYS A 177 -0.87 -11.52 -39.31
CA LYS A 177 0.06 -10.59 -38.62
C LYS A 177 -0.66 -9.39 -37.98
N THR A 178 -1.99 -9.34 -38.10
CA THR A 178 -2.81 -8.23 -37.59
C THR A 178 -3.26 -8.53 -36.16
N THR A 179 -3.57 -7.48 -35.41
CA THR A 179 -4.16 -7.64 -34.08
C THR A 179 -5.54 -8.30 -34.14
N ASP A 180 -6.32 -8.07 -35.21
CA ASP A 180 -7.60 -8.77 -35.44
C ASP A 180 -7.42 -10.29 -35.54
N PHE A 181 -6.36 -10.76 -36.20
CA PHE A 181 -6.00 -12.18 -36.23
C PHE A 181 -5.68 -12.70 -34.84
N PHE A 182 -4.86 -11.98 -34.06
CA PHE A 182 -4.56 -12.37 -32.68
C PHE A 182 -5.84 -12.48 -31.84
N TYR A 183 -6.76 -11.52 -31.97
CA TYR A 183 -8.00 -11.51 -31.20
C TYR A 183 -8.89 -12.72 -31.55
N LYS A 184 -9.17 -12.95 -32.83
CA LYS A 184 -10.13 -13.99 -33.28
C LYS A 184 -9.56 -15.41 -33.24
N GLU A 185 -8.29 -15.58 -33.61
CA GLU A 185 -7.71 -16.91 -33.82
C GLU A 185 -6.89 -17.42 -32.61
N ILE A 186 -6.54 -16.53 -31.67
CA ILE A 186 -5.69 -16.88 -30.52
C ILE A 186 -6.39 -16.53 -29.21
N ALA A 187 -6.69 -15.25 -28.97
CA ALA A 187 -7.22 -14.81 -27.70
C ALA A 187 -8.65 -15.33 -27.44
N GLU A 188 -9.56 -15.15 -28.38
CA GLU A 188 -10.96 -15.55 -28.24
C GLU A 188 -11.13 -17.07 -28.00
N PRO A 189 -10.52 -17.97 -28.79
CA PRO A 189 -10.64 -19.41 -28.57
C PRO A 189 -9.97 -19.83 -27.25
N PHE A 190 -8.80 -19.25 -26.92
CA PHE A 190 -8.11 -19.56 -25.67
C PHE A 190 -8.97 -19.19 -24.46
N VAL A 191 -9.48 -17.95 -24.41
CA VAL A 191 -10.32 -17.48 -23.30
C VAL A 191 -11.62 -18.28 -23.22
N GLN A 192 -12.20 -18.66 -24.36
CA GLN A 192 -13.40 -19.50 -24.40
C GLN A 192 -13.15 -20.89 -23.78
N SER A 193 -11.96 -21.45 -24.00
CA SER A 193 -11.56 -22.77 -23.46
C SER A 193 -11.22 -22.76 -21.97
N LEU A 194 -11.15 -21.59 -21.31
CA LEU A 194 -10.80 -21.53 -19.89
C LEU A 194 -11.90 -22.14 -19.01
N GLU A 195 -11.51 -23.13 -18.24
CA GLU A 195 -12.38 -23.76 -17.23
C GLU A 195 -12.25 -23.09 -15.87
N GLN A 196 -11.13 -22.40 -15.61
CA GLN A 196 -10.86 -21.74 -14.34
C GLN A 196 -11.77 -20.52 -14.11
N GLU A 197 -12.04 -20.23 -12.84
CA GLU A 197 -12.71 -19.01 -12.41
C GLU A 197 -11.78 -17.79 -12.61
N ILE A 198 -12.30 -16.75 -13.28
CA ILE A 198 -11.63 -15.46 -13.44
C ILE A 198 -12.22 -14.50 -12.42
N GLU A 199 -11.43 -14.22 -11.38
CA GLU A 199 -11.77 -13.26 -10.34
C GLU A 199 -11.36 -11.85 -10.75
N LEU A 200 -12.28 -10.89 -10.63
CA LEU A 200 -12.04 -9.48 -10.95
C LEU A 200 -12.79 -8.57 -9.98
N THR A 201 -12.37 -7.31 -9.89
CA THR A 201 -13.11 -6.27 -9.17
C THR A 201 -13.96 -5.47 -10.14
N TYR A 202 -15.25 -5.34 -9.84
CA TYR A 202 -16.19 -4.58 -10.65
C TYR A 202 -16.87 -3.48 -9.84
N PHE A 203 -16.99 -2.30 -10.44
CA PHE A 203 -17.84 -1.22 -9.96
C PHE A 203 -18.30 -0.32 -11.12
N ASP A 204 -19.38 0.41 -10.88
CA ASP A 204 -19.91 1.42 -11.78
C ASP A 204 -19.95 2.77 -11.05
N PHE A 205 -19.34 3.81 -11.60
CA PHE A 205 -19.34 5.14 -11.00
C PHE A 205 -20.75 5.74 -10.86
N ARG A 206 -21.70 5.34 -11.70
CA ARG A 206 -23.09 5.81 -11.64
C ARG A 206 -23.78 5.42 -10.33
N ASP A 207 -23.39 4.29 -9.73
CA ASP A 207 -23.87 3.86 -8.41
C ASP A 207 -23.50 4.85 -7.28
N PHE A 208 -22.47 5.67 -7.51
CA PHE A 208 -21.92 6.60 -6.52
C PHE A 208 -22.29 8.05 -6.79
N GLU A 209 -22.92 8.38 -7.91
CA GLU A 209 -23.16 9.77 -8.34
C GLU A 209 -23.88 10.59 -7.26
N LYS A 210 -24.96 10.03 -6.69
CA LYS A 210 -25.71 10.69 -5.60
C LYS A 210 -24.83 10.97 -4.38
N ILE A 211 -23.93 10.04 -4.04
CA ILE A 211 -23.06 10.14 -2.85
C ILE A 211 -21.97 11.17 -3.10
N VAL A 212 -21.36 11.16 -4.29
CA VAL A 212 -20.30 12.08 -4.67
C VAL A 212 -20.81 13.53 -4.69
N ARG A 213 -22.04 13.76 -5.16
CA ARG A 213 -22.68 15.08 -5.17
C ARG A 213 -23.30 15.49 -3.83
N ASN A 214 -23.32 14.59 -2.84
CA ASN A 214 -23.86 14.89 -1.52
C ASN A 214 -22.87 15.74 -0.70
N GLN A 215 -23.41 16.76 -0.02
CA GLN A 215 -22.66 17.57 0.95
C GLN A 215 -22.61 16.92 2.34
N ASP A 216 -23.48 15.96 2.65
CA ASP A 216 -23.41 15.20 3.90
C ASP A 216 -22.20 14.27 3.92
N ARG A 217 -21.27 14.60 4.81
CA ARG A 217 -19.99 13.89 4.96
C ARG A 217 -20.12 12.50 5.55
N LYS A 218 -21.29 12.15 6.13
CA LYS A 218 -21.54 10.82 6.70
C LYS A 218 -21.49 9.72 5.65
N ASP A 219 -21.92 10.02 4.42
CA ASP A 219 -21.97 9.02 3.34
C ASP A 219 -20.62 8.80 2.66
N ASP A 220 -19.64 9.68 2.84
CA ASP A 220 -18.32 9.55 2.19
C ASP A 220 -17.59 8.27 2.58
N VAL A 221 -17.96 7.63 3.71
CA VAL A 221 -17.47 6.31 4.11
C VAL A 221 -17.68 5.27 3.00
N LYS A 222 -18.75 5.41 2.21
CA LYS A 222 -19.06 4.54 1.07
C LYS A 222 -18.12 4.75 -0.12
N LEU A 223 -17.52 5.94 -0.24
CA LEU A 223 -16.57 6.29 -1.30
C LEU A 223 -15.13 5.86 -0.98
N ILE A 224 -14.80 5.63 0.30
CA ILE A 224 -13.42 5.32 0.72
C ILE A 224 -12.87 4.07 0.02
N ALA A 225 -13.70 3.04 -0.16
CA ALA A 225 -13.27 1.84 -0.85
C ALA A 225 -12.93 2.12 -2.32
N LEU A 226 -13.73 2.95 -3.00
CA LEU A 226 -13.51 3.31 -4.39
C LEU A 226 -12.28 4.22 -4.55
N PHE A 227 -12.17 5.25 -3.70
CA PHE A 227 -11.02 6.14 -3.63
C PHE A 227 -9.70 5.38 -3.48
N LYS A 228 -9.67 4.39 -2.58
CA LYS A 228 -8.49 3.55 -2.34
C LYS A 228 -8.22 2.53 -3.43
N LEU A 229 -9.26 2.03 -4.08
CA LEU A 229 -9.12 1.03 -5.13
C LEU A 229 -8.35 1.59 -6.32
N LEU A 230 -8.56 2.87 -6.65
CA LEU A 230 -7.90 3.53 -7.77
C LEU A 230 -6.61 4.27 -7.38
N SER A 231 -6.17 4.16 -6.13
CA SER A 231 -4.97 4.84 -5.66
C SER A 231 -3.68 4.09 -6.02
N PRO A 232 -2.51 4.76 -5.96
CA PRO A 232 -1.21 4.13 -6.17
C PRO A 232 -0.95 2.97 -5.19
N GLU A 233 -1.34 3.09 -3.92
CA GLU A 233 -1.10 2.03 -2.92
C GLU A 233 -1.80 0.72 -3.28
N HIS A 234 -2.99 0.78 -3.90
CA HIS A 234 -3.65 -0.42 -4.40
C HIS A 234 -3.15 -0.81 -5.79
N LEU A 235 -3.33 0.05 -6.79
CA LEU A 235 -3.09 -0.31 -8.19
C LEU A 235 -1.62 -0.62 -8.49
N LEU A 236 -0.68 0.04 -7.82
CA LEU A 236 0.76 -0.22 -7.96
C LEU A 236 1.32 -1.10 -6.83
N LYS A 237 0.47 -1.57 -5.90
CA LYS A 237 0.87 -2.37 -4.73
C LYS A 237 1.99 -1.69 -3.92
N LEU A 238 1.94 -0.36 -3.77
CA LEU A 238 2.93 0.38 -3.00
C LEU A 238 2.74 0.13 -1.49
N PRO A 239 3.83 0.21 -0.70
CA PRO A 239 3.71 0.22 0.75
C PRO A 239 2.87 1.43 1.20
N PHE A 240 2.12 1.25 2.30
CA PHE A 240 1.34 2.30 2.94
C PHE A 240 1.78 2.45 4.40
N ALA A 241 1.49 3.58 5.04
CA ALA A 241 2.02 3.92 6.38
C ALA A 241 1.72 2.89 7.51
N ASN A 242 0.76 1.98 7.31
CA ASN A 242 0.46 0.85 8.20
C ASN A 242 1.02 -0.49 7.70
N ASP A 243 1.96 -0.49 6.75
CA ASP A 243 2.81 -1.66 6.56
C ASP A 243 3.61 -1.81 7.86
N SER A 244 3.29 -2.85 8.62
CA SER A 244 3.87 -3.20 9.91
C SER A 244 5.40 -3.28 9.90
N ASN A 245 6.02 -3.19 8.72
CA ASN A 245 7.45 -3.19 8.49
C ASN A 245 8.09 -1.80 8.29
N THR A 246 7.32 -0.70 8.34
CA THR A 246 7.86 0.65 8.13
C THR A 246 8.13 1.35 9.48
N LEU A 247 9.41 1.61 9.78
CA LEU A 247 9.81 2.36 10.97
C LEU A 247 9.42 3.84 10.84
N ASP A 248 8.60 4.36 11.75
CA ASP A 248 8.38 5.80 11.87
C ASP A 248 9.67 6.47 12.37
N LYS A 249 10.37 7.15 11.46
CA LYS A 249 11.65 7.82 11.75
C LYS A 249 11.52 8.88 12.84
N ARG A 250 10.39 9.60 12.92
CA ARG A 250 10.19 10.63 13.94
C ARG A 250 10.04 9.98 15.31
N PHE A 251 9.18 8.96 15.41
CA PHE A 251 9.06 8.20 16.64
C PHE A 251 10.39 7.58 17.07
N PHE A 252 11.13 6.98 16.15
CA PHE A 252 12.42 6.38 16.43
C PHE A 252 13.46 7.40 16.94
N SER A 253 13.57 8.55 16.29
CA SER A 253 14.47 9.63 16.74
C SER A 253 14.08 10.19 18.11
N GLU A 254 12.79 10.40 18.36
CA GLU A 254 12.29 10.85 19.67
C GLU A 254 12.53 9.79 20.76
N LEU A 255 12.35 8.51 20.44
CA LEU A 255 12.62 7.42 21.38
C LEU A 255 14.11 7.41 21.77
N LEU A 256 15.03 7.50 20.82
CA LEU A 256 16.45 7.60 21.13
C LEU A 256 16.75 8.82 22.01
N HIS A 257 16.15 9.98 21.70
CA HIS A 257 16.32 11.20 22.49
C HIS A 257 15.86 11.04 23.96
N ILE A 258 14.68 10.48 24.20
CA ILE A 258 14.13 10.22 25.54
C ILE A 258 15.04 9.27 26.33
N ILE A 259 15.59 8.26 25.66
CA ILE A 259 16.51 7.30 26.29
C ILE A 259 17.85 7.95 26.66
N GLY A 260 18.32 8.92 25.87
CA GLY A 260 19.67 9.49 26.00
C GLY A 260 20.67 8.89 25.00
N LEU A 261 20.16 8.35 23.89
CA LEU A 261 20.93 7.75 22.80
C LEU A 261 20.90 8.64 21.56
N GLU A 262 21.90 8.48 20.70
CA GLU A 262 21.96 9.09 19.38
C GLU A 262 22.40 8.08 18.31
N GLU A 263 21.91 8.28 17.09
CA GLU A 263 22.40 7.53 15.92
C GLU A 263 23.60 8.28 15.32
N THR A 264 24.74 7.61 15.26
CA THR A 264 25.95 8.09 14.61
C THR A 264 26.26 7.27 13.37
N LYS A 265 26.94 7.88 12.40
CA LYS A 265 27.35 7.21 11.17
C LYS A 265 28.85 6.98 11.20
N GLU A 266 29.27 5.73 11.14
CA GLU A 266 30.67 5.33 11.02
C GLU A 266 30.86 4.60 9.68
N GLY A 267 31.39 5.31 8.69
CA GLY A 267 31.46 4.84 7.31
C GLY A 267 30.07 4.55 6.71
N SER A 268 29.81 3.30 6.36
CA SER A 268 28.49 2.83 5.86
C SER A 268 27.57 2.29 6.96
N LYS A 269 28.08 2.12 8.19
CA LYS A 269 27.31 1.56 9.31
C LYS A 269 26.69 2.70 10.12
N LYS A 270 25.44 2.45 10.56
CA LYS A 270 24.74 3.27 11.55
C LYS A 270 24.91 2.61 12.91
N LEU A 271 25.43 3.35 13.86
CA LEU A 271 25.65 2.90 15.24
C LEU A 271 24.79 3.72 16.17
N ILE A 272 24.22 3.06 17.18
CA ILE A 272 23.45 3.72 18.23
C ILE A 272 24.32 3.69 19.48
N GLY A 273 24.53 4.85 20.10
CA GLY A 273 25.35 4.99 21.29
C GLY A 273 24.86 6.09 22.21
N ARG A 274 25.48 6.23 23.38
CA ARG A 274 25.22 7.33 24.31
C ARG A 274 25.34 8.67 23.60
N ALA A 275 24.45 9.60 23.93
CA ALA A 275 24.56 10.99 23.45
C ALA A 275 25.96 11.56 23.73
N ARG A 276 26.51 12.29 22.75
CA ARG A 276 27.83 12.94 22.86
C ARG A 276 27.85 13.94 24.01
N GLU A 277 29.04 14.18 24.55
CA GLU A 277 29.25 15.26 25.52
C GLU A 277 28.77 16.59 24.94
N GLY A 278 27.97 17.33 25.72
CA GLY A 278 27.27 18.53 25.27
C GLY A 278 25.84 18.31 24.74
N HIS A 279 25.48 17.09 24.33
CA HIS A 279 24.11 16.73 23.93
C HIS A 279 23.40 15.81 24.95
N ARG A 280 24.10 15.38 26.00
CA ARG A 280 23.51 14.61 27.10
C ARG A 280 22.50 15.46 27.85
N ASN A 281 21.27 14.97 27.94
CA ASN A 281 20.21 15.59 28.73
C ASN A 281 20.11 14.84 30.06
N SER A 282 20.29 15.55 31.19
CA SER A 282 20.20 14.96 32.53
C SER A 282 18.82 14.37 32.85
N ALA A 283 17.78 14.79 32.14
CA ALA A 283 16.43 14.23 32.26
C ALA A 283 16.19 13.00 31.37
N SER A 284 17.18 12.57 30.56
CA SER A 284 17.07 11.34 29.79
C SER A 284 17.21 10.11 30.68
N ILE A 285 16.59 9.00 30.28
CA ILE A 285 16.49 7.79 31.11
C ILE A 285 17.87 7.26 31.48
N ILE A 286 18.80 7.16 30.53
CA ILE A 286 20.16 6.66 30.80
C ILE A 286 20.89 7.55 31.79
N GLU A 287 20.81 8.88 31.64
CA GLU A 287 21.52 9.79 32.53
C GLU A 287 20.95 9.76 33.95
N ASP A 288 19.62 9.70 34.10
CA ASP A 288 18.97 9.53 35.40
C ASP A 288 19.36 8.19 36.06
N VAL A 289 19.37 7.09 35.29
CA VAL A 289 19.80 5.78 35.81
C VAL A 289 21.27 5.81 36.25
N ILE A 290 22.16 6.47 35.50
CA ILE A 290 23.57 6.62 35.91
C ILE A 290 23.66 7.37 37.24
N ILE A 291 22.94 8.48 37.41
CA ILE A 291 22.90 9.25 38.65
C ILE A 291 22.43 8.39 39.83
N GLN A 292 21.40 7.56 39.62
CA GLN A 292 20.90 6.66 40.66
C GLN A 292 21.90 5.54 41.00
N LEU A 293 22.56 4.96 40.00
CA LEU A 293 23.57 3.91 40.19
C LEU A 293 24.77 4.41 41.01
N GLU A 294 25.22 5.63 40.72
CA GLU A 294 26.33 6.28 41.43
C GLU A 294 25.93 6.70 42.84
N SER A 295 24.81 7.42 43.00
CA SER A 295 24.37 7.93 44.31
C SER A 295 24.06 6.84 45.32
N LEU A 296 23.59 5.67 44.86
CA LEU A 296 23.26 4.53 45.71
C LEU A 296 24.39 3.48 45.80
N ASP A 297 25.57 3.78 45.23
CA ASP A 297 26.76 2.92 45.20
C ASP A 297 26.44 1.46 44.78
N LYS A 298 25.61 1.32 43.75
CA LYS A 298 25.11 0.00 43.29
C LYS A 298 26.11 -0.77 42.46
N MET A 299 27.08 -0.07 41.87
CA MET A 299 28.09 -0.68 40.98
C MET A 299 28.95 -1.71 41.70
N GLN A 300 29.18 -1.57 43.01
CA GLN A 300 29.91 -2.55 43.82
C GLN A 300 29.19 -3.90 43.98
N ARG A 301 27.87 -3.93 43.73
CA ARG A 301 27.03 -5.12 43.88
C ARG A 301 26.93 -5.94 42.60
N LEU A 302 27.55 -5.49 41.52
CA LEU A 302 27.52 -6.18 40.23
C LEU A 302 28.33 -7.47 40.32
N ASN A 303 27.68 -8.58 39.99
CA ASN A 303 28.38 -9.82 39.72
C ASN A 303 29.09 -9.67 38.37
N LYS A 304 30.40 -9.96 38.33
CA LYS A 304 31.22 -9.91 37.10
C LYS A 304 31.20 -8.56 36.37
N PRO A 305 31.68 -7.47 37.00
CA PRO A 305 31.64 -6.12 36.40
C PRO A 305 32.41 -6.00 35.07
N GLY A 306 33.34 -6.92 34.77
CA GLY A 306 34.06 -6.95 33.50
C GLY A 306 33.18 -7.24 32.28
N GLU A 307 32.00 -7.85 32.45
CA GLU A 307 31.04 -8.07 31.34
C GLU A 307 30.42 -6.75 30.83
N TYR A 308 30.48 -5.70 31.66
CA TYR A 308 29.91 -4.38 31.37
C TYR A 308 30.93 -3.37 30.86
N GLY A 309 32.19 -3.75 30.64
CA GLY A 309 33.23 -2.87 30.11
C GLY A 309 34.49 -2.84 30.98
N GLU A 310 35.53 -2.22 30.43
CA GLU A 310 36.85 -2.18 31.05
C GLU A 310 36.94 -1.01 32.03
N THR A 311 36.36 0.13 31.65
CA THR A 311 36.39 1.36 32.46
C THR A 311 35.14 1.51 33.32
N HIS A 312 35.24 2.30 34.40
CA HIS A 312 34.10 2.60 35.25
C HIS A 312 32.95 3.29 34.48
N VAL A 313 33.31 4.20 33.57
CA VAL A 313 32.35 4.94 32.73
C VAL A 313 31.62 4.02 31.77
N GLU A 314 32.32 3.07 31.13
CA GLU A 314 31.70 2.07 30.26
C GLU A 314 30.74 1.17 31.05
N ARG A 315 31.16 0.72 32.24
CA ARG A 315 30.31 -0.11 33.10
C ARG A 315 29.03 0.61 33.51
N LEU A 316 29.15 1.86 33.95
CA LEU A 316 27.99 2.69 34.30
C LEU A 316 27.03 2.82 33.12
N PHE A 317 27.55 3.16 31.94
CA PHE A 317 26.73 3.29 30.75
C PHE A 317 26.05 1.97 30.35
N ASN A 318 26.80 0.87 30.28
CA ASN A 318 26.25 -0.41 29.80
C ASN A 318 25.21 -0.98 30.77
N VAL A 319 25.41 -0.83 32.09
CA VAL A 319 24.41 -1.21 33.09
C VAL A 319 23.17 -0.31 32.99
N ALA A 320 23.37 1.01 32.86
CA ALA A 320 22.25 1.94 32.69
C ALA A 320 21.46 1.67 31.41
N LEU A 321 22.14 1.33 30.32
CA LEU A 321 21.54 0.96 29.05
C LEU A 321 20.71 -0.32 29.18
N GLU A 322 21.24 -1.38 29.81
CA GLU A 322 20.52 -2.64 30.01
C GLU A 322 19.24 -2.43 30.84
N LEU A 323 19.35 -1.67 31.95
CA LEU A 323 18.20 -1.34 32.79
C LEU A 323 17.16 -0.51 32.04
N SER A 324 17.62 0.52 31.30
CA SER A 324 16.75 1.38 30.50
C SER A 324 15.99 0.59 29.43
N ILE A 325 16.69 -0.25 28.66
CA ILE A 325 16.08 -1.11 27.63
C ILE A 325 15.05 -2.05 28.27
N THR A 326 15.39 -2.66 29.39
CA THR A 326 14.49 -3.58 30.10
C THR A 326 13.18 -2.89 30.50
N TRP A 327 13.26 -1.70 31.10
CA TRP A 327 12.08 -0.95 31.52
C TRP A 327 11.28 -0.38 30.35
N ILE A 328 11.93 0.07 29.28
CA ILE A 328 11.26 0.57 28.10
C ILE A 328 10.52 -0.54 27.38
N ASN A 329 11.15 -1.70 27.19
CA ASN A 329 10.49 -2.86 26.59
C ASN A 329 9.24 -3.26 27.37
N ARG A 330 9.33 -3.21 28.70
CA ARG A 330 8.19 -3.42 29.61
C ARG A 330 7.09 -2.37 29.38
N LEU A 331 7.42 -1.08 29.37
CA LEU A 331 6.44 -0.01 29.12
C LEU A 331 5.78 -0.12 27.75
N LEU A 332 6.54 -0.48 26.71
CA LEU A 332 6.02 -0.73 25.37
C LEU A 332 5.06 -1.92 25.36
N PHE A 333 5.35 -2.99 26.11
CA PHE A 333 4.44 -4.11 26.29
C PHE A 333 3.12 -3.69 26.94
N LEU A 334 3.17 -2.91 28.03
CA LEU A 334 1.96 -2.38 28.66
C LEU A 334 1.16 -1.49 27.70
N LYS A 335 1.84 -0.69 26.88
CA LYS A 335 1.16 0.18 25.91
C LYS A 335 0.47 -0.63 24.82
N LEU A 336 1.09 -1.73 24.38
CA LEU A 336 0.47 -2.67 23.46
C LEU A 336 -0.77 -3.33 24.08
N LEU A 337 -0.67 -3.78 25.34
CA LEU A 337 -1.78 -4.37 26.09
C LEU A 337 -2.94 -3.38 26.23
N GLU A 338 -2.66 -2.14 26.63
CA GLU A 338 -3.63 -1.05 26.72
C GLU A 338 -4.33 -0.81 25.38
N ALA A 339 -3.57 -0.71 24.29
CA ALA A 339 -4.12 -0.50 22.96
C ALA A 339 -5.07 -1.64 22.54
N GLN A 340 -4.73 -2.88 22.88
CA GLN A 340 -5.60 -4.04 22.65
C GLN A 340 -6.88 -3.98 23.49
N LEU A 341 -6.79 -3.65 24.78
CA LEU A 341 -7.94 -3.52 25.65
C LEU A 341 -8.92 -2.45 25.14
N VAL A 342 -8.42 -1.26 24.80
CA VAL A 342 -9.24 -0.19 24.22
C VAL A 342 -9.89 -0.63 22.91
N ALA A 343 -9.16 -1.35 22.06
CA ALA A 343 -9.69 -1.87 20.79
C ALA A 343 -10.82 -2.89 21.01
N TYR A 344 -10.67 -3.83 21.95
CA TYR A 344 -11.72 -4.81 22.29
C TYR A 344 -12.98 -4.14 22.81
N HIS A 345 -12.83 -3.03 23.55
CA HIS A 345 -13.94 -2.25 24.10
C HIS A 345 -14.37 -1.11 23.17
N LYS A 346 -14.22 -1.28 21.85
CA LYS A 346 -14.74 -0.37 20.81
C LYS A 346 -14.27 1.08 20.96
N GLY A 347 -13.06 1.29 21.48
CA GLY A 347 -12.47 2.62 21.66
C GLY A 347 -12.82 3.30 22.98
N ASP A 348 -13.42 2.58 23.94
CA ASP A 348 -13.68 3.11 25.27
C ASP A 348 -12.36 3.45 25.99
N LYS A 349 -12.23 4.72 26.36
CA LYS A 349 -11.03 5.28 27.00
C LYS A 349 -10.92 4.89 28.47
N GLU A 350 -11.97 4.38 29.10
CA GLU A 350 -11.89 3.83 30.45
C GLU A 350 -10.91 2.66 30.55
N TYR A 351 -10.56 2.02 29.44
CA TYR A 351 -9.55 0.95 29.38
C TYR A 351 -8.13 1.45 29.10
N SER A 352 -7.94 2.77 28.89
CA SER A 352 -6.62 3.39 28.90
C SER A 352 -6.12 3.47 30.34
N PHE A 353 -5.06 2.71 30.66
CA PHE A 353 -4.53 2.63 32.02
C PHE A 353 -3.14 3.23 32.20
N LEU A 354 -2.31 3.37 31.16
CA LEU A 354 -1.03 4.07 31.25
C LEU A 354 -1.22 5.58 31.14
N ASN A 355 -1.76 6.19 32.19
CA ASN A 355 -1.88 7.64 32.33
C ASN A 355 -1.69 8.05 33.78
N HIS A 356 -1.46 9.35 34.00
CA HIS A 356 -1.16 9.91 35.31
C HIS A 356 -2.34 9.83 36.31
N ASP A 357 -3.58 9.64 35.82
CA ASP A 357 -4.74 9.49 36.70
C ASP A 357 -4.74 8.13 37.40
N LYS A 358 -4.30 7.07 36.69
CA LYS A 358 -4.30 5.68 37.16
C LYS A 358 -2.94 5.19 37.65
N ILE A 359 -1.86 5.68 37.05
CA ILE A 359 -0.48 5.36 37.41
C ILE A 359 0.15 6.66 37.92
N LYS A 360 0.16 6.84 39.23
CA LYS A 360 0.55 8.09 39.89
C LYS A 360 2.03 8.12 40.22
N SER A 361 2.67 6.96 40.34
CA SER A 361 4.08 6.85 40.68
C SER A 361 4.78 5.70 39.94
N TYR A 362 6.10 5.68 40.01
CA TYR A 362 6.90 4.54 39.55
C TYR A 362 6.66 3.27 40.39
N ASP A 363 6.21 3.40 41.64
CA ASP A 363 5.84 2.26 42.48
C ASP A 363 4.57 1.57 41.95
N ASP A 364 3.63 2.34 41.39
CA ASP A 364 2.43 1.78 40.74
C ASP A 364 2.83 0.97 39.49
N LEU A 365 3.75 1.49 38.68
CA LEU A 365 4.30 0.76 37.53
C LEU A 365 5.02 -0.51 37.97
N ASN A 366 5.85 -0.42 39.00
CA ASN A 366 6.58 -1.56 39.54
C ASN A 366 5.62 -2.65 40.05
N THR A 367 4.59 -2.26 40.78
CA THR A 367 3.53 -3.16 41.27
C THR A 367 2.80 -3.84 40.11
N LEU A 368 2.39 -3.07 39.10
CA LEU A 368 1.73 -3.60 37.91
C LEU A 368 2.57 -4.65 37.20
N PHE A 369 3.88 -4.43 37.05
CA PHE A 369 4.75 -5.41 36.40
C PHE A 369 5.00 -6.65 37.24
N PHE A 370 5.37 -6.49 38.51
CA PHE A 370 5.92 -7.60 39.29
C PHE A 370 4.92 -8.31 40.20
N GLN A 371 3.77 -7.71 40.46
CA GLN A 371 2.74 -8.30 41.31
C GLN A 371 1.47 -8.67 40.54
N VAL A 372 1.20 -8.01 39.42
CA VAL A 372 -0.02 -8.24 38.63
C VAL A 372 0.26 -9.02 37.35
N LEU A 373 1.35 -8.70 36.64
CA LEU A 373 1.66 -9.29 35.32
C LEU A 373 2.75 -10.36 35.33
N ALA A 374 3.56 -10.44 36.39
CA ALA A 374 4.53 -11.51 36.63
C ALA A 374 3.86 -12.68 37.33
#